data_AF-A0A0U1KXY3-F1
#
_entry.id   AF-A0A0U1KXY3-F1
#
_cell.length_a   1.000
_cell.length_b   1.000
_cell.length_c   1.000
_cell.angle_alpha   90.00
_cell.angle_beta   90.00
_cell.angle_gamma   90.00
#
_symmetry.space_group_name_H-M   'P 1'
#
loop_
_entity.id
_entity.type
_entity.pdbx_description
1 polymer ?
#
loop_
_entity_poly.entity_id
_entity_poly.type
_entity_poly.pdbx_seq_one_letter_code
_entity_poly.pdbx_strand_id
1 'polypeptide(L)'
;MLVANTEQEKIMNMHFLNLNAKRTKNRFSIIIVALFVLFGGFWLFEYLDAAALNYSVSQPSKAPEGEMHLIVRVPDRVLELYDNGRLFKRYRVAVGKRATPTPIGEWNIVYKGWSPREVMGTRWMGLDIPWGSYGIHGTSAPWSIGNFASHGCIRMRNQDSEELYEWVPVGTPVDILGPKPGLNRVLRRGIQGPDVVILQLKLVQLGYYQERAKGTFGKDTEAALRAFQRDNRLPETGITDEKTMKLLQL
;
A
#
# COMPACT_ATOMS: atom_id res chain seq x y z
N MET A 1 20.80 -63.22 -46.35
CA MET A 1 20.51 -61.77 -46.56
C MET A 1 19.04 -61.55 -46.19
N LEU A 2 18.80 -60.83 -45.09
CA LEU A 2 17.58 -60.09 -44.69
C LEU A 2 16.19 -60.78 -44.80
N VAL A 3 15.79 -61.59 -43.81
CA VAL A 3 14.38 -61.63 -43.32
C VAL A 3 14.34 -62.08 -41.86
N ALA A 4 14.75 -61.21 -40.93
CA ALA A 4 14.51 -61.42 -39.50
C ALA A 4 14.56 -60.05 -38.79
N ASN A 5 13.51 -59.23 -38.91
CA ASN A 5 13.42 -58.02 -38.07
C ASN A 5 12.02 -57.43 -37.86
N THR A 6 10.97 -57.94 -38.51
CA THR A 6 9.67 -57.25 -38.56
C THR A 6 8.81 -57.39 -37.31
N GLU A 7 8.88 -58.51 -36.58
CA GLU A 7 8.08 -58.70 -35.36
C GLU A 7 8.76 -58.11 -34.11
N GLN A 8 10.09 -58.19 -34.01
CA GLN A 8 10.83 -57.52 -32.92
C GLN A 8 10.74 -55.99 -33.01
N GLU A 9 10.78 -55.40 -34.22
CA GLU A 9 10.57 -53.95 -34.39
C GLU A 9 9.14 -53.51 -34.02
N LYS A 10 8.10 -54.29 -34.33
CA LYS A 10 6.72 -53.98 -33.94
C LYS A 10 6.51 -54.03 -32.42
N ILE A 11 7.05 -55.06 -31.75
CA ILE A 11 6.95 -55.21 -30.30
C ILE A 11 7.71 -54.08 -29.60
N MET A 12 8.90 -53.75 -30.10
CA MET A 12 9.69 -52.62 -29.58
C MET A 12 8.95 -51.29 -29.78
N ASN A 13 8.39 -51.02 -30.96
CA ASN A 13 7.61 -49.80 -31.22
C ASN A 13 6.33 -49.70 -30.38
N MET A 14 5.59 -50.80 -30.17
CA MET A 14 4.45 -50.81 -29.23
C MET A 14 4.87 -50.53 -27.79
N HIS A 15 5.99 -51.10 -27.33
CA HIS A 15 6.54 -50.82 -26.00
C HIS A 15 6.95 -49.35 -25.86
N PHE A 16 7.60 -48.76 -26.87
CA PHE A 16 7.96 -47.35 -26.87
C PHE A 16 6.73 -46.42 -26.89
N LEU A 17 5.70 -46.71 -27.68
CA LEU A 17 4.45 -45.94 -27.72
C LEU A 17 3.71 -46.02 -26.38
N ASN A 18 3.64 -47.20 -25.75
CA ASN A 18 2.98 -47.39 -24.46
C ASN A 18 3.76 -46.73 -23.31
N LEU A 19 5.11 -46.80 -23.34
CA LEU A 19 5.97 -46.07 -22.40
C LEU A 19 5.82 -44.55 -22.55
N ASN A 20 5.76 -44.04 -23.78
CA ASN A 20 5.51 -42.61 -24.02
C ASN A 20 4.10 -42.18 -23.61
N ALA A 21 3.06 -42.99 -23.83
CA ALA A 21 1.69 -42.73 -23.39
C ALA A 21 1.54 -42.74 -21.86
N LYS A 22 2.21 -43.67 -21.17
CA LYS A 22 2.25 -43.75 -19.70
C LYS A 22 3.04 -42.59 -19.10
N ARG A 23 4.16 -42.20 -19.73
CA ARG A 23 5.00 -41.05 -19.32
C ARG A 23 4.31 -39.71 -19.55
N THR A 24 3.54 -39.57 -20.63
CA THR A 24 2.70 -38.37 -20.89
C THR A 24 1.49 -38.31 -19.96
N LYS A 25 0.76 -39.42 -19.73
CA LYS A 25 -0.31 -39.48 -18.71
C LYS A 25 0.20 -39.11 -17.31
N ASN A 26 1.34 -39.66 -16.89
CA ASN A 26 1.93 -39.33 -15.59
C ASN A 26 2.34 -37.85 -15.49
N ARG A 27 2.92 -37.27 -16.56
CA ARG A 27 3.21 -35.83 -16.62
C ARG A 27 1.94 -34.98 -16.57
N PHE A 28 0.88 -35.39 -17.26
CA PHE A 28 -0.41 -34.71 -17.25
C PHE A 28 -1.05 -34.73 -15.85
N SER A 29 -1.03 -35.88 -15.17
CA SER A 29 -1.51 -36.00 -13.79
C SER A 29 -0.68 -35.19 -12.80
N ILE A 30 0.65 -35.14 -12.95
CA ILE A 30 1.52 -34.29 -12.11
C ILE A 30 1.22 -32.81 -12.33
N ILE A 31 1.00 -32.38 -13.58
CA ILE A 31 0.63 -30.99 -13.90
C ILE A 31 -0.73 -30.64 -13.28
N ILE A 32 -1.73 -31.52 -13.39
CA ILE A 32 -3.05 -31.30 -12.79
C ILE A 32 -2.96 -31.20 -11.27
N VAL A 33 -2.21 -32.09 -10.62
CA VAL A 33 -1.99 -32.04 -9.16
C VAL A 33 -1.25 -30.77 -8.77
N ALA A 34 -0.20 -30.38 -9.51
CA ALA A 34 0.52 -29.13 -9.27
C ALA A 34 -0.38 -27.90 -9.42
N LEU A 35 -1.24 -27.87 -10.44
CA LEU A 35 -2.23 -26.80 -10.64
C LEU A 35 -3.27 -26.78 -9.53
N PHE A 36 -3.75 -27.94 -9.05
CA PHE A 36 -4.66 -28.03 -7.90
C PHE A 36 -4.01 -27.59 -6.60
N VAL A 37 -2.74 -27.89 -6.38
CA VAL A 37 -1.98 -27.44 -5.20
C VAL A 37 -1.70 -25.95 -5.27
N LEU A 38 -1.38 -25.40 -6.45
CA LEU A 38 -1.18 -23.97 -6.64
C LEU A 38 -2.50 -23.19 -6.52
N PHE A 39 -3.58 -23.69 -7.12
CA PHE A 39 -4.90 -23.06 -7.04
C PHE A 39 -5.51 -23.19 -5.64
N GLY A 40 -5.47 -24.38 -5.05
CA GLY A 40 -5.90 -24.62 -3.68
C GLY A 40 -5.05 -23.85 -2.65
N GLY A 41 -3.73 -23.74 -2.89
CA GLY A 41 -2.83 -22.94 -2.06
C GLY A 41 -3.12 -21.45 -2.13
N PHE A 42 -3.48 -20.92 -3.30
CA PHE A 42 -3.92 -19.52 -3.43
C PHE A 42 -5.20 -19.24 -2.65
N TRP A 43 -6.23 -20.08 -2.83
CA TRP A 43 -7.49 -19.96 -2.09
C TRP A 43 -7.30 -20.15 -0.58
N LEU A 44 -6.44 -21.08 -0.16
CA LEU A 44 -6.11 -21.29 1.24
C LEU A 44 -5.37 -20.09 1.83
N PHE A 45 -4.40 -19.51 1.11
CA PHE A 45 -3.70 -18.31 1.57
C PHE A 45 -4.66 -17.12 1.74
N GLU A 46 -5.53 -16.87 0.77
CA GLU A 46 -6.53 -15.80 0.88
C GLU A 46 -7.49 -16.03 2.04
N TYR A 47 -7.96 -17.28 2.23
CA TYR A 47 -8.79 -17.65 3.36
C TYR A 47 -8.08 -17.42 4.69
N LEU A 48 -6.81 -17.80 4.81
CA LEU A 48 -6.03 -17.62 6.03
C LEU A 48 -5.73 -16.14 6.32
N ASP A 49 -5.43 -15.31 5.31
CA ASP A 49 -5.22 -13.86 5.48
C ASP A 49 -6.53 -13.15 5.88
N ALA A 50 -7.65 -13.50 5.25
CA ALA A 50 -8.97 -13.01 5.64
C ALA A 50 -9.33 -13.45 7.07
N ALA A 51 -9.08 -14.71 7.43
CA ALA A 51 -9.29 -15.23 8.78
C ALA A 51 -8.41 -14.51 9.81
N ALA A 52 -7.16 -14.18 9.47
CA ALA A 52 -6.25 -13.44 10.34
C ALA A 52 -6.75 -12.01 10.62
N LEU A 53 -7.30 -11.33 9.61
CA LEU A 53 -7.92 -10.02 9.81
C LEU A 53 -9.20 -10.13 10.66
N ASN A 54 -10.07 -11.09 10.36
CA ASN A 54 -11.36 -11.32 11.03
C ASN A 54 -11.22 -11.73 12.50
N TYR A 55 -10.14 -12.44 12.85
CA TYR A 55 -9.89 -12.86 14.23
C TYR A 55 -9.68 -11.67 15.18
N SER A 56 -9.20 -10.53 14.65
CA SER A 56 -8.78 -9.39 15.46
C SER A 56 -9.82 -8.28 15.59
N VAL A 57 -10.79 -8.18 14.67
CA VAL A 57 -11.77 -7.08 14.58
C VAL A 57 -13.04 -7.60 13.88
N SER A 58 -14.22 -7.15 14.32
CA SER A 58 -15.47 -7.35 13.57
C SER A 58 -15.34 -6.80 12.15
N GLN A 59 -15.93 -7.47 11.16
CA GLN A 59 -15.84 -7.08 9.75
C GLN A 59 -17.25 -6.86 9.20
N PRO A 60 -17.86 -5.69 9.50
CA PRO A 60 -19.21 -5.38 9.07
C PRO A 60 -19.35 -5.43 7.55
N SER A 61 -20.54 -5.80 7.08
CA SER A 61 -20.91 -5.79 5.66
C SER A 61 -21.74 -4.58 5.25
N LYS A 62 -22.19 -3.77 6.22
CA LYS A 62 -22.92 -2.53 5.97
C LYS A 62 -22.00 -1.33 6.16
N ALA A 63 -22.31 -0.26 5.43
CA ALA A 63 -21.60 0.99 5.54
C ALA A 63 -21.65 1.53 6.98
N PRO A 64 -20.57 2.17 7.46
CA PRO A 64 -20.61 2.93 8.69
C PRO A 64 -21.52 4.16 8.55
N GLU A 65 -22.01 4.71 9.66
CA GLU A 65 -23.02 5.79 9.67
C GLU A 65 -22.47 7.14 10.15
N GLY A 66 -21.32 7.16 10.83
CA GLY A 66 -20.75 8.36 11.42
C GLY A 66 -19.66 9.05 10.58
N GLU A 67 -18.77 9.74 11.28
CA GLU A 67 -17.62 10.39 10.65
C GLU A 67 -16.52 9.38 10.34
N MET A 68 -16.19 9.26 9.05
CA MET A 68 -15.19 8.31 8.57
C MET A 68 -13.79 8.86 8.69
N HIS A 69 -12.88 8.02 9.14
CA HIS A 69 -11.45 8.31 9.14
C HIS A 69 -10.67 7.06 8.71
N LEU A 70 -9.69 7.23 7.82
CA LEU A 70 -8.83 6.14 7.36
C LEU A 70 -7.45 6.24 7.99
N ILE A 71 -6.94 5.11 8.49
CA ILE A 71 -5.54 5.00 8.93
C ILE A 71 -4.85 3.90 8.15
N VAL A 72 -3.82 4.26 7.38
CA VAL A 72 -2.96 3.30 6.68
C VAL A 72 -1.71 3.04 7.51
N ARG A 73 -1.53 1.80 7.94
CA ARG A 73 -0.32 1.33 8.64
C ARG A 73 0.61 0.67 7.64
N VAL A 74 1.59 1.42 7.15
CA VAL A 74 2.52 0.97 6.10
C VAL A 74 3.34 -0.26 6.51
N PRO A 75 3.94 -0.36 7.72
CA PRO A 75 4.68 -1.55 8.13
C PRO A 75 3.81 -2.82 8.14
N ASP A 76 2.57 -2.66 8.57
CA ASP A 76 1.61 -3.75 8.71
C ASP A 76 0.89 -4.05 7.40
N ARG A 77 0.90 -3.13 6.43
CA ARG A 77 0.18 -3.26 5.15
C ARG A 77 -1.32 -3.49 5.39
N VAL A 78 -1.86 -2.65 6.27
CA VAL A 78 -3.27 -2.61 6.66
C VAL A 78 -3.80 -1.20 6.44
N LEU A 79 -5.01 -1.11 5.90
CA LEU A 79 -5.84 0.08 5.94
C LEU A 79 -6.97 -0.17 6.95
N GLU A 80 -7.09 0.72 7.92
CA GLU A 80 -8.12 0.71 8.95
C GLU A 80 -9.16 1.78 8.62
N LEU A 81 -10.44 1.40 8.63
CA LEU A 81 -11.57 2.32 8.56
C LEU A 81 -12.11 2.52 9.97
N TYR A 82 -12.23 3.76 10.40
CA TYR A 82 -12.82 4.18 11.67
C TYR A 82 -14.17 4.86 11.44
N ASP A 83 -15.10 4.63 12.35
CA ASP A 83 -16.42 5.28 12.44
C ASP A 83 -16.51 5.98 13.80
N ASN A 84 -16.64 7.31 13.80
CA ASN A 84 -16.65 8.15 15.01
C ASN A 84 -15.47 7.84 15.96
N GLY A 85 -14.28 7.67 15.39
CA GLY A 85 -13.05 7.39 16.13
C GLY A 85 -12.91 5.95 16.67
N ARG A 86 -13.86 5.06 16.39
CA ARG A 86 -13.78 3.63 16.75
C ARG A 86 -13.39 2.81 15.53
N LEU A 87 -12.46 1.88 15.70
CA LEU A 87 -12.05 0.97 14.63
C LEU A 87 -13.26 0.17 14.15
N PHE A 88 -13.62 0.34 12.87
CA PHE A 88 -14.80 -0.24 12.26
C PHE A 88 -14.45 -1.47 11.39
N LYS A 89 -13.42 -1.35 10.54
CA LYS A 89 -13.00 -2.43 9.63
C LYS A 89 -11.52 -2.35 9.27
N ARG A 90 -10.95 -3.49 8.85
CA ARG A 90 -9.56 -3.59 8.35
C ARG A 90 -9.50 -4.23 6.98
N TYR A 91 -8.63 -3.70 6.14
CA TYR A 91 -8.35 -4.21 4.80
C TYR A 91 -6.86 -4.51 4.66
N ARG A 92 -6.54 -5.65 4.01
CA ARG A 92 -5.19 -5.93 3.55
C ARG A 92 -4.87 -5.03 2.36
N VAL A 93 -3.69 -4.41 2.37
CA VAL A 93 -3.28 -3.53 1.27
C VAL A 93 -1.88 -3.87 0.75
N ALA A 94 -1.54 -3.42 -0.46
CA ALA A 94 -0.16 -3.27 -0.89
C ALA A 94 0.26 -1.80 -0.75
N VAL A 95 1.52 -1.57 -0.41
CA VAL A 95 2.08 -0.23 -0.21
C VAL A 95 3.35 -0.04 -1.04
N GLY A 96 3.89 1.17 -1.02
CA GLY A 96 5.07 1.57 -1.78
C GLY A 96 6.31 0.75 -1.42
N LYS A 97 7.13 0.45 -2.43
CA LYS A 97 8.47 -0.14 -2.23
C LYS A 97 9.38 0.82 -1.45
N ARG A 98 10.49 0.33 -0.92
CA ARG A 98 11.51 1.19 -0.27
C ARG A 98 12.00 2.33 -1.17
N ALA A 99 12.15 2.09 -2.47
CA ALA A 99 12.58 3.09 -3.44
C ALA A 99 11.47 4.10 -3.84
N THR A 100 10.21 3.73 -3.64
CA THR A 100 9.03 4.54 -3.97
C THR A 100 8.00 4.43 -2.84
N PRO A 101 8.34 4.97 -1.65
CA PRO A 101 7.58 4.75 -0.44
C PRO A 101 6.21 5.42 -0.52
N THR A 102 5.24 4.85 0.20
CA THR A 102 3.94 5.51 0.39
C THR A 102 4.15 6.79 1.22
N PRO A 103 3.63 7.96 0.76
CA PRO A 103 3.78 9.23 1.47
C PRO A 103 3.20 9.21 2.89
N ILE A 104 4.07 9.25 3.90
CA ILE A 104 3.66 9.42 5.31
C ILE A 104 3.11 10.84 5.48
N GLY A 105 2.01 10.98 6.21
CA GLY A 105 1.37 12.28 6.46
C GLY A 105 -0.13 12.19 6.67
N GLU A 106 -0.76 13.36 6.74
CA GLU A 106 -2.19 13.53 6.96
C GLU A 106 -2.81 14.07 5.66
N TRP A 107 -3.65 13.27 5.02
CA TRP A 107 -4.19 13.55 3.69
C TRP A 107 -5.73 13.54 3.70
N ASN A 108 -6.34 13.86 2.57
CA ASN A 108 -7.78 13.73 2.35
C ASN A 108 -8.07 13.07 1.02
N ILE A 109 -9.16 12.32 0.96
CA ILE A 109 -9.74 11.91 -0.32
C ILE A 109 -10.29 13.15 -1.01
N VAL A 110 -9.70 13.58 -2.11
CA VAL A 110 -10.14 14.78 -2.85
C VAL A 110 -10.82 14.46 -4.18
N TYR A 111 -10.68 13.22 -4.65
CA TYR A 111 -11.27 12.80 -5.91
C TYR A 111 -11.62 11.32 -5.87
N LYS A 112 -12.73 10.96 -6.50
CA LYS A 112 -13.21 9.60 -6.64
C LYS A 112 -13.57 9.34 -8.09
N GLY A 113 -13.03 8.29 -8.67
CA GLY A 113 -13.31 7.89 -10.04
C GLY A 113 -13.46 6.38 -10.18
N TRP A 114 -14.31 5.99 -11.11
CA TRP A 114 -14.20 4.66 -11.71
C TRP A 114 -12.87 4.57 -12.45
N SER A 115 -12.20 3.43 -12.29
CA SER A 115 -10.78 3.24 -12.63
C SER A 115 -10.28 4.04 -13.84
N PRO A 116 -9.37 5.02 -13.65
CA PRO A 116 -8.89 5.86 -14.73
C PRO A 116 -7.87 5.15 -15.62
N ARG A 117 -7.37 3.97 -15.21
CA ARG A 117 -6.37 3.16 -15.91
C ARG A 117 -6.56 1.69 -15.59
N GLU A 118 -6.44 0.82 -16.58
CA GLU A 118 -6.65 -0.63 -16.46
C GLU A 118 -5.84 -1.30 -15.33
N VAL A 119 -4.61 -0.80 -15.07
CA VAL A 119 -3.74 -1.32 -14.00
C VAL A 119 -4.19 -0.98 -12.57
N MET A 120 -5.09 0.01 -12.41
CA MET A 120 -5.54 0.51 -11.12
C MET A 120 -6.77 -0.25 -10.58
N GLY A 121 -7.23 -1.29 -11.27
CA GLY A 121 -8.39 -2.09 -10.83
C GLY A 121 -9.70 -1.42 -11.21
N THR A 122 -10.66 -1.37 -10.28
CA THR A 122 -12.03 -0.90 -10.55
C THR A 122 -12.38 0.46 -9.96
N ARG A 123 -11.68 0.89 -8.88
CA ARG A 123 -11.89 2.17 -8.21
C ARG A 123 -10.59 2.92 -7.96
N TRP A 124 -10.67 4.25 -7.98
CA TRP A 124 -9.60 5.17 -7.61
C TRP A 124 -10.13 6.25 -6.65
N MET A 125 -9.41 6.44 -5.55
CA MET A 125 -9.62 7.48 -4.54
C MET A 125 -8.33 8.29 -4.41
N GLY A 126 -8.29 9.49 -5.00
CA GLY A 126 -7.11 10.35 -5.04
C GLY A 126 -6.89 11.13 -3.74
N LEU A 127 -5.63 11.27 -3.35
CA LEU A 127 -5.20 11.98 -2.15
C LEU A 127 -4.59 13.36 -2.51
N ASP A 128 -4.72 14.33 -1.62
CA ASP A 128 -4.21 15.70 -1.75
C ASP A 128 -2.69 15.85 -1.48
N ILE A 129 -1.90 14.91 -2.00
CA ILE A 129 -0.44 14.94 -1.85
C ILE A 129 0.17 15.91 -2.88
N PRO A 130 0.86 16.98 -2.46
CA PRO A 130 1.16 18.10 -3.37
C PRO A 130 2.26 17.81 -4.40
N TRP A 131 3.05 16.76 -4.22
CA TRP A 131 4.17 16.41 -5.11
C TRP A 131 3.91 15.24 -6.06
N GLY A 132 2.68 14.74 -6.15
CA GLY A 132 2.38 13.71 -7.13
C GLY A 132 0.96 13.18 -7.06
N SER A 133 0.63 12.34 -8.05
CA SER A 133 -0.66 11.64 -8.06
C SER A 133 -0.54 10.37 -7.22
N TYR A 134 -1.13 10.42 -6.03
CA TYR A 134 -1.20 9.31 -5.10
C TYR A 134 -2.66 9.01 -4.75
N GLY A 135 -2.95 7.76 -4.43
CA GLY A 135 -4.32 7.34 -4.17
C GLY A 135 -4.42 5.96 -3.56
N ILE A 136 -5.62 5.65 -3.11
CA ILE A 136 -6.08 4.32 -2.75
C ILE A 136 -6.85 3.78 -3.96
N HIS A 137 -6.49 2.60 -4.45
CA HIS A 137 -7.11 2.05 -5.65
C HIS A 137 -7.14 0.51 -5.63
N GLY A 138 -7.94 -0.09 -6.52
CA GLY A 138 -7.95 -1.54 -6.75
C GLY A 138 -6.64 -2.06 -7.36
N THR A 139 -6.63 -3.25 -7.95
CA THR A 139 -5.45 -3.70 -8.70
C THR A 139 -5.78 -4.78 -9.73
N SER A 140 -5.05 -4.78 -10.85
CA SER A 140 -4.99 -5.90 -11.79
C SER A 140 -3.96 -6.98 -11.39
N ALA A 141 -3.21 -6.76 -10.30
CA ALA A 141 -2.22 -7.70 -9.77
C ALA A 141 -2.58 -8.11 -8.33
N PRO A 142 -3.58 -9.01 -8.13
CA PRO A 142 -4.06 -9.42 -6.81
C PRO A 142 -2.94 -9.96 -5.90
N TRP A 143 -1.97 -10.67 -6.46
CA TRP A 143 -0.80 -11.19 -5.72
C TRP A 143 0.10 -10.09 -5.12
N SER A 144 -0.08 -8.82 -5.51
CA SER A 144 0.66 -7.72 -4.90
C SER A 144 0.11 -7.31 -3.53
N ILE A 145 -1.14 -7.66 -3.20
CA ILE A 145 -1.78 -7.35 -1.93
C ILE A 145 -1.01 -8.02 -0.78
N GLY A 146 -0.83 -7.30 0.33
CA GLY A 146 -0.03 -7.75 1.46
C GLY A 146 1.48 -7.61 1.26
N ASN A 147 1.95 -6.87 0.23
CA ASN A 147 3.39 -6.67 -0.05
C ASN A 147 3.78 -5.20 -0.24
N PHE A 148 5.10 -4.92 -0.19
CA PHE A 148 5.70 -3.65 -0.60
C PHE A 148 5.96 -3.66 -2.11
N ALA A 149 4.94 -3.32 -2.91
CA ALA A 149 4.93 -3.60 -4.35
C ALA A 149 4.57 -2.41 -5.25
N SER A 150 4.06 -1.32 -4.70
CA SER A 150 3.57 -0.18 -5.50
C SER A 150 4.63 0.91 -5.70
N HIS A 151 4.31 1.91 -6.52
CA HIS A 151 5.08 3.15 -6.70
C HIS A 151 4.66 4.26 -5.71
N GLY A 152 4.08 3.86 -4.56
CA GLY A 152 3.66 4.76 -3.49
C GLY A 152 2.16 4.72 -3.21
N CYS A 153 1.33 4.42 -4.20
CA CYS A 153 -0.12 4.26 -3.98
C CYS A 153 -0.47 3.08 -3.07
N ILE A 154 -1.64 3.14 -2.45
CA ILE A 154 -2.19 2.05 -1.64
C ILE A 154 -3.07 1.19 -2.55
N ARG A 155 -2.71 -0.08 -2.71
CA ARG A 155 -3.49 -1.02 -3.52
C ARG A 155 -4.39 -1.87 -2.63
N MET A 156 -5.62 -2.06 -3.06
CA MET A 156 -6.61 -2.90 -2.43
C MET A 156 -7.03 -4.00 -3.41
N ARG A 157 -7.64 -5.08 -2.90
CA ARG A 157 -8.40 -5.99 -3.75
C ARG A 157 -9.55 -5.20 -4.39
N ASN A 158 -9.97 -5.57 -5.59
CA ASN A 158 -11.02 -4.81 -6.29
C ASN A 158 -12.32 -4.75 -5.48
N GLN A 159 -12.74 -5.87 -4.89
CA GLN A 159 -13.93 -5.94 -4.01
C GLN A 159 -13.81 -4.99 -2.82
N ASP A 160 -12.68 -5.00 -2.10
CA ASP A 160 -12.42 -4.09 -0.98
C ASP A 160 -12.41 -2.62 -1.42
N SER A 161 -11.84 -2.34 -2.60
CA SER A 161 -11.80 -0.98 -3.15
C SER A 161 -13.18 -0.48 -3.55
N GLU A 162 -14.05 -1.36 -4.06
CA GLU A 162 -15.43 -1.06 -4.42
C GLU A 162 -16.25 -0.76 -3.18
N GLU A 163 -16.13 -1.60 -2.15
CA GLU A 163 -16.79 -1.39 -0.87
C GLU A 163 -16.35 -0.07 -0.22
N LEU A 164 -15.03 0.12 -0.03
CA LEU A 164 -14.51 1.33 0.58
C LEU A 164 -14.92 2.57 -0.21
N TYR A 165 -14.90 2.48 -1.55
CA TYR A 165 -15.34 3.55 -2.42
C TYR A 165 -16.80 3.93 -2.18
N GLU A 166 -17.73 2.99 -1.97
CA GLU A 166 -19.11 3.37 -1.66
C GLU A 166 -19.24 4.00 -0.27
N TRP A 167 -18.41 3.60 0.69
CA TRP A 167 -18.56 3.99 2.09
C TRP A 167 -17.93 5.33 2.46
N VAL A 168 -16.83 5.72 1.82
CA VAL A 168 -16.11 6.94 2.21
C VAL A 168 -16.42 8.12 1.28
N PRO A 169 -16.91 9.26 1.79
CA PRO A 169 -17.13 10.45 0.97
C PRO A 169 -15.82 11.14 0.57
N VAL A 170 -15.88 12.01 -0.45
CA VAL A 170 -14.82 13.00 -0.69
C VAL A 170 -14.73 13.90 0.55
N GLY A 171 -13.51 14.23 0.97
CA GLY A 171 -13.20 14.93 2.21
C GLY A 171 -12.79 14.02 3.36
N THR A 172 -12.99 12.69 3.24
CA THR A 172 -12.58 11.73 4.28
C THR A 172 -11.08 11.86 4.58
N PRO A 173 -10.68 12.10 5.84
CA PRO A 173 -9.28 12.16 6.23
C PRO A 173 -8.59 10.80 6.11
N VAL A 174 -7.30 10.83 5.76
CA VAL A 174 -6.46 9.64 5.57
C VAL A 174 -5.10 9.89 6.22
N ASP A 175 -4.86 9.25 7.35
CA ASP A 175 -3.56 9.27 8.02
C ASP A 175 -2.72 8.08 7.54
N ILE A 176 -1.53 8.37 7.00
CA ILE A 176 -0.58 7.35 6.57
C ILE A 176 0.57 7.30 7.56
N LEU A 177 0.65 6.19 8.29
CA LEU A 177 1.62 5.95 9.34
C LEU A 177 2.69 4.96 8.89
N GLY A 178 3.95 5.25 9.21
CA GLY A 178 5.06 4.37 8.87
C GLY A 178 6.43 4.97 9.15
N PRO A 179 7.50 4.34 8.64
CA PRO A 179 8.85 4.82 8.81
C PRO A 179 9.01 6.21 8.19
N LYS A 180 9.43 7.17 9.02
CA LYS A 180 9.65 8.55 8.58
C LYS A 180 10.93 8.62 7.76
N PRO A 181 10.93 9.27 6.58
CA PRO A 181 12.17 9.49 5.85
C PRO A 181 13.10 10.43 6.61
N GLY A 182 14.40 10.25 6.45
CA GLY A 182 15.39 11.18 6.99
C GLY A 182 15.38 12.53 6.26
N LEU A 183 15.74 13.59 6.96
CA LEU A 183 15.84 14.94 6.41
C LEU A 183 17.26 15.17 5.88
N ASN A 184 17.45 15.02 4.58
CA ASN A 184 18.77 15.10 3.93
C ASN A 184 19.04 16.46 3.25
N ARG A 185 18.19 17.47 3.47
CA ARG A 185 18.32 18.80 2.87
C ARG A 185 17.78 19.89 3.76
N VAL A 186 18.26 21.13 3.55
CA VAL A 186 17.72 22.33 4.21
C VAL A 186 16.33 22.63 3.67
N LEU A 187 15.35 22.67 4.56
CA LEU A 187 13.98 23.05 4.30
C LEU A 187 13.79 24.55 4.51
N ARG A 188 13.00 25.15 3.62
CA ARG A 188 12.65 26.58 3.61
C ARG A 188 11.33 26.76 2.86
N ARG A 189 10.74 27.95 2.97
CA ARG A 189 9.51 28.30 2.26
C ARG A 189 9.56 27.95 0.78
N GLY A 190 8.46 27.40 0.28
CA GLY A 190 8.30 26.98 -1.13
C GLY A 190 8.75 25.54 -1.41
N ILE A 191 9.39 24.87 -0.44
CA ILE A 191 9.68 23.44 -0.55
C ILE A 191 8.43 22.63 -0.20
N GLN A 192 8.26 21.53 -0.93
CA GLN A 192 7.28 20.49 -0.61
C GLN A 192 7.96 19.13 -0.61
N GLY A 193 7.39 18.19 0.13
CA GLY A 193 7.88 16.83 0.19
C GLY A 193 7.58 16.13 1.50
N PRO A 194 7.91 14.83 1.57
CA PRO A 194 7.68 14.04 2.77
C PRO A 194 8.56 14.50 3.95
N ASP A 195 9.72 15.09 3.68
CA ASP A 195 10.59 15.72 4.69
C ASP A 195 9.92 16.93 5.37
N VAL A 196 9.17 17.72 4.61
CA VAL A 196 8.36 18.82 5.16
C VAL A 196 7.26 18.31 6.07
N VAL A 197 6.61 17.19 5.73
CA VAL A 197 5.61 16.55 6.61
C VAL A 197 6.24 16.20 7.96
N ILE A 198 7.45 15.61 7.96
CA ILE A 198 8.12 15.23 9.19
C ILE A 198 8.45 16.44 10.06
N LEU A 199 8.93 17.53 9.44
CA LEU A 199 9.13 18.80 10.15
C LEU A 199 7.82 19.31 10.76
N GLN A 200 6.74 19.34 9.98
CA GLN A 200 5.43 19.82 10.44
C GLN A 200 4.91 18.98 11.60
N LEU A 201 4.91 17.66 11.49
CA LEU A 201 4.53 16.74 12.57
C LEU A 201 5.36 16.98 13.84
N LYS A 202 6.66 17.25 13.69
CA LYS A 202 7.52 17.58 14.84
C LYS A 202 7.13 18.92 15.47
N LEU A 203 6.87 19.94 14.67
CA LEU A 203 6.43 21.25 15.17
C LEU A 203 5.05 21.18 15.82
N VAL A 204 4.13 20.34 15.32
CA VAL A 204 2.84 20.04 15.99
C VAL A 204 3.09 19.39 17.35
N GLN A 205 3.93 18.35 17.40
CA GLN A 205 4.28 17.67 18.65
C GLN A 205 4.85 18.63 19.70
N LEU A 206 5.59 19.64 19.27
CA LEU A 206 6.21 20.64 20.14
C LEU A 206 5.30 21.85 20.43
N GLY A 207 4.09 21.91 19.84
CA GLY A 207 3.13 22.99 20.07
C GLY A 207 3.35 24.27 19.25
N TYR A 208 4.26 24.27 18.28
CA TYR A 208 4.55 25.43 17.43
C TYR A 208 3.70 25.51 16.17
N TYR A 209 3.10 24.39 15.75
CA TYR A 209 2.28 24.30 14.54
C TYR A 209 0.91 23.71 14.88
N GLN A 210 -0.17 24.35 14.42
CA GLN A 210 -1.55 23.96 14.72
C GLN A 210 -2.28 23.40 13.50
N GLU A 211 -1.68 23.53 12.32
CA GLU A 211 -2.25 23.06 11.07
C GLU A 211 -1.86 21.60 10.80
N ARG A 212 -2.63 20.96 9.92
CA ARG A 212 -2.32 19.60 9.44
C ARG A 212 -1.01 19.54 8.67
N ALA A 213 -0.31 18.42 8.77
CA ALA A 213 0.97 18.20 8.12
C ALA A 213 0.81 17.88 6.62
N LYS A 214 0.47 18.90 5.83
CA LYS A 214 0.18 18.82 4.38
C LYS A 214 1.44 18.69 3.50
N GLY A 215 2.64 18.78 4.10
CA GLY A 215 3.91 18.59 3.39
C GLY A 215 4.29 19.72 2.43
N THR A 216 3.67 20.89 2.56
CA THR A 216 4.03 22.13 1.87
C THR A 216 4.57 23.14 2.89
N PHE A 217 5.79 23.64 2.66
CA PHE A 217 6.44 24.59 3.56
C PHE A 217 5.97 26.01 3.22
N GLY A 218 4.90 26.45 3.88
CA GLY A 218 4.30 27.77 3.73
C GLY A 218 4.76 28.80 4.77
N LYS A 219 4.02 29.92 4.82
CA LYS A 219 4.20 31.00 5.81
C LYS A 219 4.08 30.48 7.24
N ASP A 220 3.08 29.64 7.50
CA ASP A 220 2.78 29.17 8.85
C ASP A 220 3.84 28.19 9.36
N THR A 221 4.36 27.32 8.48
CA THR A 221 5.48 26.44 8.81
C THR A 221 6.75 27.24 9.11
N GLU A 222 7.01 28.31 8.33
CA GLU A 222 8.14 29.18 8.62
C GLU A 222 7.99 29.92 9.96
N ALA A 223 6.79 30.45 10.24
CA ALA A 223 6.50 31.13 11.49
C ALA A 223 6.68 30.19 12.69
N ALA A 224 6.17 28.96 12.59
CA ALA A 224 6.37 27.91 13.60
C ALA A 224 7.85 27.59 13.80
N LEU A 225 8.61 27.45 12.72
CA LEU A 225 10.05 27.17 12.81
C LEU A 225 10.84 28.34 13.43
N ARG A 226 10.51 29.58 13.08
CA ARG A 226 11.12 30.78 13.70
C ARG A 226 10.81 30.87 15.19
N ALA A 227 9.57 30.56 15.58
CA ALA A 227 9.19 30.51 16.99
C ALA A 227 10.01 29.45 17.75
N PHE A 228 10.13 28.24 17.19
CA PHE A 228 11.00 27.21 17.76
C PHE A 228 12.46 27.67 17.88
N GLN A 229 13.00 28.31 16.85
CA GLN A 229 14.37 28.82 16.86
C GLN A 229 14.58 29.87 17.95
N ARG A 230 13.67 30.86 18.05
CA ARG A 230 13.70 31.90 19.08
C ARG A 230 13.71 31.31 20.49
N ASP A 231 12.80 30.38 20.77
CA ASP A 231 12.64 29.79 22.09
C ASP A 231 13.85 28.91 22.47
N ASN A 232 14.59 28.42 21.47
CA ASN A 232 15.85 27.69 21.63
C ASN A 232 17.10 28.56 21.48
N ARG A 233 16.97 29.89 21.48
CA ARG A 233 18.08 30.86 21.36
C ARG A 233 18.93 30.67 20.10
N LEU A 234 18.32 30.19 19.03
CA LEU A 234 18.91 30.15 17.69
C LEU A 234 18.54 31.42 16.91
N PRO A 235 19.32 31.82 15.89
CA PRO A 235 18.89 32.84 14.96
C PRO A 235 17.58 32.41 14.28
N GLU A 236 16.59 33.30 14.25
CA GLU A 236 15.29 33.08 13.59
C GLU A 236 15.47 33.12 12.07
N THR A 237 16.06 32.08 11.49
CA THR A 237 16.31 32.02 10.04
C THR A 237 15.11 31.51 9.27
N GLY A 238 14.21 30.75 9.91
CA GLY A 238 13.09 30.09 9.24
C GLY A 238 13.53 28.97 8.29
N ILE A 239 14.75 28.45 8.45
CA ILE A 239 15.29 27.33 7.68
C ILE A 239 15.79 26.22 8.61
N THR A 240 15.80 24.96 8.14
CA THR A 240 16.30 23.83 8.94
C THR A 240 17.81 23.63 8.76
N ASP A 241 18.62 24.51 9.37
CA ASP A 241 20.07 24.31 9.45
C ASP A 241 20.45 23.17 10.41
N GLU A 242 21.73 22.77 10.43
CA GLU A 242 22.22 21.64 11.23
C GLU A 242 21.88 21.77 12.73
N LYS A 243 21.99 22.98 13.29
CA LYS A 243 21.69 23.24 14.70
C LYS A 243 20.19 23.08 14.98
N THR A 244 19.36 23.64 14.11
CA THR A 244 17.90 23.54 14.18
C THR A 244 17.47 22.07 14.08
N MET A 245 18.01 21.33 13.12
CA MET A 245 17.77 19.90 12.91
C MET A 245 18.14 19.06 14.13
N LYS A 246 19.32 19.31 14.72
CA LYS A 246 19.77 18.63 15.92
C LYS A 246 18.84 18.84 17.11
N LEU A 247 18.34 20.06 17.33
CA LEU A 247 17.41 20.34 18.43
C LEU A 247 16.01 19.77 18.17
N LEU A 248 15.58 19.71 16.91
CA LEU A 248 14.34 19.03 16.51
C LEU A 248 14.44 17.50 16.63
N GLN A 249 15.64 16.95 16.77
CA GLN A 249 15.91 15.51 16.78
C GLN A 249 15.43 14.83 15.47
N LEU A 250 15.74 15.47 14.35
CA LEU A 250 15.40 15.03 12.99
C LEU A 250 16.65 14.83 12.12
#